data_AF-X0SBB3-F1
#
_entry.id   AF-X0SBB3-F1
#
_cell.length_a   1.000
_cell.length_b   1.000
_cell.length_c   1.000
_cell.angle_alpha   90.00
_cell.angle_beta   90.00
_cell.angle_gamma   90.00
#
_symmetry.space_group_name_H-M   'P 1'
#
loop_
_entity.id
_entity.type
_entity.pdbx_description
1 polymer ?
#
loop_
_entity_poly.entity_id
_entity_poly.type
_entity_poly.pdbx_seq_one_letter_code
_entity_poly.pdbx_strand_id
1 'polypeptide(L)' 'MAKINPPIRCSKELKHIINQVRTRAILEGKRPPKISRITKIIAKRINVEELIKDVFVEI' A
#
# COMPACT_ATOMS: atom_id res chain seq x y z
N MET A 1 9.97 10.17 26.24
CA MET A 1 8.63 9.70 25.79
C MET A 1 8.66 9.60 24.27
N ALA A 2 8.60 8.39 23.71
CA ALA A 2 8.59 8.22 22.26
C ALA A 2 7.30 8.82 21.70
N LYS A 3 7.42 9.82 20.80
CA LYS A 3 6.26 10.35 20.06
C LYS A 3 5.70 9.18 19.25
N ILE A 4 4.54 8.66 19.67
CA ILE A 4 3.80 7.67 18.89
C ILE A 4 3.36 8.41 17.64
N ASN A 5 4.06 8.19 16.53
CA ASN A 5 3.65 8.75 15.25
C ASN A 5 2.22 8.27 14.99
N PRO A 6 1.27 9.17 14.70
CA PRO A 6 -0.08 8.77 14.41
C PRO A 6 -0.06 7.77 13.25
N PRO A 7 -0.93 6.74 13.26
CA PRO A 7 -0.95 5.74 12.22
C PRO A 7 -1.16 6.44 10.88
N ILE A 8 -0.18 6.26 9.98
CA ILE A 8 -0.21 6.87 8.65
C ILE A 8 -1.49 6.42 7.96
N ARG A 9 -2.38 7.37 7.71
CA ARG A 9 -3.66 7.10 7.06
C ARG A 9 -3.38 6.69 5.63
N CYS A 10 -3.73 5.45 5.27
CA CYS A 10 -3.62 5.00 3.88
C CYS A 10 -4.44 5.91 2.95
N SER A 11 -3.83 6.31 1.82
CA SER A 11 -4.49 7.13 0.80
C SER A 11 -5.72 6.42 0.21
N LYS A 12 -6.60 7.20 -0.41
CA LYS A 12 -7.76 6.64 -1.12
C LYS A 12 -7.31 5.75 -2.29
N GLU A 13 -6.25 6.11 -3.02
CA GLU A 13 -5.76 5.27 -4.13
C GLU A 13 -5.22 3.92 -3.62
N LEU A 14 -4.44 3.91 -2.53
CA LEU A 14 -3.89 2.67 -1.99
C LEU A 14 -5.01 1.71 -1.55
N LYS A 15 -6.08 2.24 -0.94
CA LYS A 15 -7.26 1.44 -0.59
C LYS A 15 -7.97 0.91 -1.83
N HIS A 16 -8.08 1.71 -2.89
CA HIS A 16 -8.69 1.29 -4.15
C HIS A 16 -7.90 0.11 -4.78
N ILE A 17 -6.57 0.21 -4.85
CA ILE A 17 -5.69 -0.86 -5.36
C ILE A 17 -5.86 -2.15 -4.55
N ILE A 18 -5.83 -2.05 -3.22
CA ILE A 18 -6.03 -3.20 -2.31
C ILE A 18 -7.39 -3.86 -2.56
N ASN A 19 -8.44 -3.07 -2.72
CA ASN A 19 -9.78 -3.58 -2.97
C ASN A 19 -9.88 -4.28 -4.32
N GLN A 20 -9.30 -3.72 -5.40
CA GLN A 20 -9.30 -4.38 -6.71
C GLN A 20 -8.65 -5.76 -6.68
N VAL A 21 -7.50 -5.89 -6.01
CA VAL A 21 -6.80 -7.18 -5.86
C VAL A 21 -7.67 -8.19 -5.13
N ARG A 22 -8.33 -7.77 -4.04
CA ARG A 22 -9.22 -8.66 -3.27
C ARG A 22 -10.46 -9.05 -4.04
N THR A 23 -11.07 -8.12 -4.78
CA THR A 23 -12.23 -8.38 -5.63
C THR A 23 -11.88 -9.39 -6.74
N ARG A 24 -10.75 -9.23 -7.42
CA ARG A 24 -10.31 -10.20 -8.44
C ARG A 24 -10.11 -11.60 -7.86
N ALA A 25 -9.50 -11.71 -6.67
CA ALA A 25 -9.37 -13.00 -6.00
C ALA A 25 -10.72 -13.68 -5.75
N ILE A 26 -11.73 -12.90 -5.33
CA ILE A 26 -13.09 -13.41 -5.10
C ILE A 26 -13.75 -13.83 -6.42
N LEU A 27 -13.62 -13.04 -7.48
CA LEU A 27 -14.17 -13.35 -8.80
C LEU A 27 -13.55 -14.63 -9.40
N GLU A 28 -12.30 -14.93 -9.08
CA GLU A 28 -11.63 -16.18 -9.45
C GLU A 28 -11.98 -17.37 -8.52
N GLY A 29 -12.89 -17.20 -7.55
CA GLY A 29 -13.25 -18.22 -6.57
C GLY A 29 -12.17 -18.50 -5.52
N LYS A 30 -11.17 -17.63 -5.40
CA LYS A 30 -10.05 -17.75 -4.45
C LYS A 30 -10.34 -16.99 -3.17
N ARG A 31 -9.72 -17.43 -2.08
CA ARG A 31 -9.77 -16.70 -0.81
C ARG A 31 -9.05 -15.35 -0.94
N PRO A 32 -9.68 -14.21 -0.59
CA PRO A 32 -9.06 -12.91 -0.73
C PRO A 32 -7.84 -12.79 0.21
N PRO A 33 -6.69 -12.31 -0.30
CA PRO A 33 -5.48 -12.16 0.50
C PRO A 33 -5.65 -11.08 1.59
N LYS A 34 -4.93 -11.26 2.71
CA LYS A 34 -4.87 -10.26 3.79
C LYS A 34 -4.31 -8.94 3.26
N ILE A 35 -4.85 -7.82 3.73
CA ILE A 35 -4.40 -6.47 3.36
C ILE A 35 -2.89 -6.33 3.57
N SER A 36 -2.38 -6.77 4.72
CA SER A 36 -0.95 -6.75 5.04
C SER A 36 -0.07 -7.51 4.04
N ARG A 37 -0.57 -8.59 3.41
CA ARG A 37 0.17 -9.31 2.37
C ARG A 37 0.26 -8.48 1.10
N ILE A 38 -0.83 -7.85 0.68
CA ILE A 38 -0.87 -6.97 -0.49
C ILE A 38 0.07 -5.78 -0.27
N THR A 39 -0.03 -5.11 0.89
CA THR A 39 0.82 -3.97 1.25
C THR A 39 2.30 -4.34 1.22
N LYS A 40 2.68 -5.51 1.75
CA LYS A 40 4.07 -5.99 1.69
C LYS A 40 4.56 -6.22 0.27
N ILE A 41 3.71 -6.75 -0.62
CA ILE A 41 4.08 -6.97 -2.02
C ILE A 41 4.27 -5.64 -2.74
N ILE A 42 3.37 -4.67 -2.53
CA ILE A 42 3.50 -3.32 -3.07
C ILE A 42 4.80 -2.68 -2.59
N ALA A 43 5.05 -2.70 -1.27
CA ALA A 43 6.25 -2.11 -0.67
C ALA A 43 7.55 -2.72 -1.20
N LYS A 44 7.56 -4.02 -1.53
CA LYS A 44 8.74 -4.68 -2.13
C LYS A 44 9.00 -4.29 -3.58
N ARG A 45 8.00 -3.77 -4.29
CA ARG A 45 8.12 -3.36 -5.70
C ARG A 45 8.44 -1.87 -5.84
N ILE A 46 8.19 -1.08 -4.81
CA ILE A 46 8.50 0.35 -4.79
C ILE A 46 9.98 0.54 -4.48
N ASN A 47 10.68 1.30 -5.31
CA ASN A 47 12.00 1.82 -4.97
C ASN A 47 11.83 3.04 -4.05
N VAL A 48 12.13 2.86 -2.77
CA VAL A 48 11.90 3.89 -1.76
C VAL A 48 12.76 5.13 -2.01
N GLU A 49 14.01 4.96 -2.46
CA GLU A 49 14.91 6.09 -2.71
C GLU A 49 14.44 6.95 -3.89
N GLU A 50 13.95 6.32 -4.95
CA GLU A 50 13.37 6.99 -6.12
C GLU A 50 12.08 7.72 -5.75
N LEU A 51 11.20 7.07 -4.97
CA LEU A 51 9.98 7.70 -4.48
C LEU A 51 10.26 8.91 -3.58
N ILE A 52 11.29 8.83 -2.73
CA ILE A 52 11.72 9.97 -1.92
C ILE A 52 12.25 11.09 -2.81
N LYS A 53 13.07 10.78 -3.83
CA LYS A 53 13.53 11.81 -4.77
C LYS A 53 12.35 12.49 -5.45
N ASP A 54 11.40 11.75 -6.01
CA ASP A 54 10.26 12.35 -6.72
C ASP A 54 9.37 13.19 -5.78
N VAL A 55 9.12 12.73 -4.55
CA VAL A 55 8.27 13.45 -3.59
C VAL A 55 8.95 14.69 -3.00
N PHE A 56 10.28 14.68 -2.86
CA PHE A 56 11.03 15.78 -2.23
C PHE A 56 11.71 16.73 -3.23
N VAL A 57 11.77 16.39 -4.53
CA VAL A 57 12.27 17.29 -5.60
C VAL A 57 11.20 18.27 -6.08
N GLU A 58 9.91 18.01 -5.83
CA GLU A 58 8.80 18.96 -6.09
C GLU A 58 8.57 20.00 -4.96
N ILE A 59 9.56 20.23 -4.07
CA ILE A 59 9.48 21.26 -3.01
C ILE A 59 10.37 22.46 -3.35
#